data_AF-A0A1Q9D3I8-F1
#
_entry.id   AF-A0A1Q9D3I8-F1
#
_cell.length_a   1.000
_cell.length_b   1.000
_cell.length_c   1.000
_cell.angle_alpha   90.00
_cell.angle_beta   90.00
_cell.angle_gamma   90.00
#
_symmetry.space_group_name_H-M   'P 1'
#
loop_
_entity.id
_entity.type
_entity.pdbx_description
1 polymer ?
#
loop_
_entity_poly.entity_id
_entity_poly.type
_entity_poly.pdbx_seq_one_letter_code
_entity_poly.pdbx_strand_id
1 'polypeptide(L)'
;MNAAAAADPSLNYLVLDCKSVNRADMTGCEAIENLSITLEKRKKHLLLANPKAPFKHFLPPGRTSTSPATVQMAAHGNGTTDLLAPPMEKHGKVGQKKGRNAKLAVLDEDGMVRPSEKVEDGFLLANKISPVETKALHDLSTVDIKYKATPVNYKNPVSSYIDRVLLTTDAEGMKVYKIITRQTRRPEVGDKFASRHGQKGVIGLIVPEQDLPFSETGWRPDLIMNPHGFPSRMTVGKMLECIGSKAAVLEGMFANGSAFGGTPAQEIYRTLISHGFAPTGKEYLTSGITGEPIESYIFCGPIYYQKLKHMVVDKMHARARGPRMLLTRQPTEGRAKEGGLRLGEMERDCLVAYGASNLLLERLMLSSDVCNPNVCRKCGLFCRPDWCKLCSSAEWVTNIRLPYACKLLFQEMQAMNVTCKLSLAER
;
A
#
# COMPACT_ATOMS: atom_id res chain seq x y z
N MET A 1 -30.63 6.41 -17.77
CA MET A 1 -31.29 5.10 -17.92
C MET A 1 -30.28 4.01 -17.60
N ASN A 2 -30.73 2.81 -17.24
CA ASN A 2 -29.84 1.74 -16.78
C ASN A 2 -29.12 1.08 -17.96
N ALA A 3 -27.82 0.85 -17.81
CA ALA A 3 -27.05 -0.12 -18.59
C ALA A 3 -26.11 -0.86 -17.63
N ALA A 4 -26.43 -2.12 -17.33
CA ALA A 4 -25.54 -2.98 -16.57
C ALA A 4 -24.53 -3.62 -17.53
N ALA A 5 -23.24 -3.43 -17.29
CA ALA A 5 -22.17 -4.11 -18.02
C ALA A 5 -21.67 -5.29 -17.16
N ALA A 6 -21.71 -6.50 -17.71
CA ALA A 6 -21.11 -7.67 -17.08
C ALA A 6 -19.56 -7.57 -17.14
N ALA A 7 -18.89 -8.10 -16.13
CA ALA A 7 -17.42 -8.10 -16.07
C ALA A 7 -16.86 -9.44 -16.55
N ASP A 8 -16.08 -9.42 -17.64
CA ASP A 8 -15.38 -10.59 -18.18
C ASP A 8 -13.91 -10.61 -17.67
N PRO A 9 -13.36 -11.72 -17.11
CA PRO A 9 -12.13 -11.67 -16.31
C PRO A 9 -10.77 -11.60 -17.06
N SER A 10 -10.74 -11.23 -18.34
CA SER A 10 -9.68 -11.64 -19.29
C SER A 10 -8.64 -10.57 -19.70
N LEU A 11 -8.84 -9.29 -19.36
CA LEU A 11 -8.18 -8.15 -20.03
C LEU A 11 -6.87 -7.65 -19.37
N ASN A 12 -5.89 -7.18 -20.17
CA ASN A 12 -4.55 -6.74 -19.71
C ASN A 12 -3.90 -5.60 -20.57
N TYR A 13 -4.00 -4.33 -20.15
CA TYR A 13 -3.32 -3.12 -20.70
C TYR A 13 -3.53 -1.91 -19.74
N LEU A 14 -2.95 -0.71 -19.93
CA LEU A 14 -2.91 0.35 -18.90
C LEU A 14 -3.28 1.80 -19.36
N VAL A 15 -4.48 2.31 -19.01
CA VAL A 15 -4.87 3.74 -19.26
C VAL A 15 -4.82 4.57 -17.96
N LEU A 16 -4.24 5.78 -17.94
CA LEU A 16 -4.18 6.66 -16.76
C LEU A 16 -5.25 7.78 -16.78
N ASP A 17 -6.21 7.82 -15.85
CA ASP A 17 -7.25 8.87 -15.76
C ASP A 17 -6.87 10.03 -14.78
N CYS A 18 -7.31 11.24 -15.12
CA CYS A 18 -7.22 12.48 -14.33
C CYS A 18 -8.35 13.46 -14.72
N LYS A 19 -9.49 13.35 -14.05
CA LYS A 19 -10.59 14.35 -14.01
C LYS A 19 -10.10 15.70 -13.45
N SER A 20 -10.66 16.87 -13.79
CA SER A 20 -11.67 17.27 -14.79
C SER A 20 -11.79 18.81 -14.82
N VAL A 21 -12.39 19.39 -15.88
CA VAL A 21 -13.08 20.73 -16.02
C VAL A 21 -12.74 21.37 -17.38
N ASN A 22 -13.74 22.05 -17.99
CA ASN A 22 -13.72 22.54 -19.36
C ASN A 22 -13.38 24.05 -19.46
N ARG A 23 -12.53 24.45 -20.42
CA ARG A 23 -12.87 25.28 -21.61
C ARG A 23 -11.65 25.98 -22.25
N ALA A 24 -11.79 26.27 -23.54
CA ALA A 24 -11.12 27.31 -24.34
C ALA A 24 -9.57 27.32 -24.43
N ASP A 25 -9.08 26.76 -25.52
CA ASP A 25 -8.39 27.54 -26.58
C ASP A 25 -7.22 28.46 -26.16
N MET A 26 -6.05 27.86 -25.96
CA MET A 26 -4.79 28.40 -26.50
C MET A 26 -3.98 27.26 -27.09
N THR A 27 -3.35 27.48 -28.26
CA THR A 27 -2.49 26.46 -28.84
C THR A 27 -1.13 26.47 -28.14
N GLY A 28 -0.60 25.29 -27.81
CA GLY A 28 0.67 25.18 -27.08
C GLY A 28 1.89 25.71 -27.85
N CYS A 29 1.75 26.03 -29.14
CA CYS A 29 2.80 26.56 -30.00
C CYS A 29 3.06 28.06 -29.73
N GLU A 30 2.01 28.87 -29.61
CA GLU A 30 2.12 30.32 -29.40
C GLU A 30 2.81 30.67 -28.06
N ALA A 31 2.64 29.81 -27.05
CA ALA A 31 3.33 29.91 -25.77
C ALA A 31 4.85 29.64 -25.87
N ILE A 32 5.30 28.88 -26.86
CA ILE A 32 6.71 28.49 -27.02
C ILE A 32 7.53 29.60 -27.70
N GLU A 33 6.98 30.29 -28.70
CA GLU A 33 7.66 31.39 -29.40
C GLU A 33 7.86 32.61 -28.49
N ASN A 34 6.88 32.95 -27.66
CA ASN A 34 7.01 34.03 -26.68
C ASN A 34 8.04 33.75 -25.57
N LEU A 35 8.26 32.47 -25.25
CA LEU A 35 9.26 32.04 -24.27
C LEU A 35 10.70 32.03 -24.82
N SER A 36 10.91 31.66 -26.08
CA SER A 36 12.27 31.63 -26.67
C SER A 36 12.88 33.04 -26.76
N ILE A 37 12.12 34.01 -27.27
CA ILE A 37 12.50 35.44 -27.39
C ILE A 37 12.89 36.06 -26.03
N THR A 38 12.29 35.56 -24.94
CA THR A 38 12.54 36.04 -23.58
C THR A 38 13.84 35.49 -22.98
N LEU A 39 14.30 34.31 -23.42
CA LEU A 39 15.45 33.60 -22.83
C LEU A 39 16.80 34.03 -23.44
N GLU A 40 16.86 34.33 -24.74
CA GLU A 40 18.10 34.79 -25.40
C GLU A 40 18.70 36.06 -24.76
N LYS A 41 17.83 36.93 -24.24
CA LYS A 41 18.21 38.21 -23.61
C LYS A 41 19.02 38.08 -22.32
N ARG A 42 19.20 36.87 -21.76
CA ARG A 42 19.78 36.66 -20.40
C ARG A 42 21.16 36.02 -20.35
N LYS A 43 21.89 35.97 -21.48
CA LYS A 43 23.32 35.57 -21.64
C LYS A 43 24.12 35.36 -20.33
N LYS A 44 24.14 34.14 -19.79
CA LYS A 44 25.04 33.73 -18.71
C LYS A 44 25.49 32.28 -18.93
N HIS A 45 26.80 32.08 -19.05
CA HIS A 45 27.42 30.75 -19.04
C HIS A 45 27.72 30.32 -17.60
N LEU A 46 27.62 29.02 -17.32
CA LEU A 46 28.35 28.37 -16.24
C LEU A 46 28.70 26.94 -16.64
N LEU A 47 29.95 26.54 -16.42
CA LEU A 47 30.45 25.18 -16.62
C LEU A 47 30.23 24.36 -15.34
N LEU A 48 30.00 23.05 -15.45
CA LEU A 48 30.61 22.07 -14.52
C LEU A 48 30.54 20.60 -15.00
N ALA A 49 31.70 19.95 -14.85
CA ALA A 49 32.08 18.53 -14.88
C ALA A 49 31.06 17.40 -15.22
N ASN A 50 31.55 16.48 -16.05
CA ASN A 50 31.03 15.13 -16.32
C ASN A 50 31.93 14.08 -15.64
N PRO A 51 31.38 13.07 -14.92
CA PRO A 51 32.04 11.80 -14.68
C PRO A 51 31.31 10.62 -15.37
N LYS A 52 32.01 9.93 -16.28
CA LYS A 52 31.52 8.73 -16.98
C LYS A 52 31.42 7.52 -16.04
N ALA A 53 30.42 6.67 -16.24
CA ALA A 53 30.40 5.29 -15.74
C ALA A 53 29.80 4.35 -16.80
N PRO A 54 30.48 3.25 -17.21
CA PRO A 54 29.95 2.31 -18.20
C PRO A 54 28.97 1.32 -17.54
N PHE A 55 27.81 1.10 -18.15
CA PHE A 55 26.81 0.15 -17.67
C PHE A 55 26.97 -1.24 -18.32
N LYS A 56 26.82 -2.28 -17.50
CA LYS A 56 26.76 -3.69 -17.95
C LYS A 56 25.35 -4.05 -18.43
N HIS A 57 25.26 -5.13 -19.21
CA HIS A 57 24.01 -5.62 -19.82
C HIS A 57 22.84 -5.73 -18.83
N PHE A 58 21.69 -5.17 -19.22
CA PHE A 58 20.42 -5.37 -18.53
C PHE A 58 19.62 -6.51 -19.18
N LEU A 59 19.56 -7.66 -18.50
CA LEU A 59 18.34 -8.48 -18.54
C LEU A 59 17.26 -7.75 -17.70
N PRO A 60 15.99 -7.71 -18.12
CA PRO A 60 14.95 -6.95 -17.41
C PRO A 60 14.61 -7.61 -16.06
N PRO A 61 14.95 -6.98 -14.91
CA PRO A 61 14.61 -7.55 -13.62
C PRO A 61 13.16 -7.18 -13.29
N GLY A 62 12.24 -8.14 -13.46
CA GLY A 62 10.89 -8.01 -12.91
C GLY A 62 10.97 -7.74 -11.42
N ARG A 63 10.68 -6.49 -11.01
CA ARG A 63 11.07 -5.96 -9.69
C ARG A 63 10.38 -6.72 -8.56
N THR A 64 11.08 -7.69 -7.98
CA THR A 64 10.63 -8.45 -6.82
C THR A 64 10.51 -7.52 -5.62
N SER A 65 9.32 -7.45 -5.01
CA SER A 65 9.19 -6.84 -3.69
C SER A 65 9.70 -7.84 -2.66
N THR A 66 10.77 -7.48 -1.96
CA THR A 66 11.33 -8.29 -0.87
C THR A 66 10.83 -7.81 0.48
N SER A 67 10.36 -8.74 1.32
CA SER A 67 9.93 -8.48 2.70
C SER A 67 10.74 -9.37 3.65
N PRO A 68 11.61 -8.79 4.50
CA PRO A 68 12.30 -9.54 5.54
C PRO A 68 11.38 -9.77 6.75
N ALA A 69 11.31 -11.00 7.22
CA ALA A 69 10.75 -11.37 8.51
C ALA A 69 11.89 -11.84 9.43
N THR A 70 12.04 -11.20 10.59
CA THR A 70 13.09 -11.55 11.56
C THR A 70 12.48 -12.37 12.70
N VAL A 71 13.09 -13.52 12.98
CA VAL A 71 12.76 -14.39 14.12
C VAL A 71 13.98 -14.42 15.04
N GLN A 72 13.95 -13.62 16.11
CA GLN A 72 14.92 -13.69 17.19
C GLN A 72 14.50 -14.81 18.16
N MET A 73 15.45 -15.64 18.59
CA MET A 73 15.28 -16.53 19.73
C MET A 73 15.71 -15.76 20.98
N ALA A 74 14.82 -15.63 21.96
CA ALA A 74 15.13 -14.97 23.22
C ALA A 74 15.73 -15.96 24.23
N ALA A 75 16.50 -15.42 25.16
CA ALA A 75 17.00 -16.10 26.34
C ALA A 75 16.32 -15.44 27.53
N HIS A 76 15.81 -16.27 28.44
CA HIS A 76 14.99 -15.84 29.56
C HIS A 76 15.83 -15.83 30.84
N GLY A 77 15.41 -15.08 31.87
CA GLY A 77 16.22 -14.83 33.08
C GLY A 77 16.50 -16.06 33.96
N ASN A 78 15.98 -17.23 33.58
CA ASN A 78 16.25 -18.54 34.16
C ASN A 78 17.24 -19.38 33.33
N GLY A 79 17.94 -18.78 32.36
CA GLY A 79 18.90 -19.46 31.48
C GLY A 79 18.27 -20.29 30.35
N THR A 80 16.95 -20.37 30.27
CA THR A 80 16.26 -21.10 29.20
C THR A 80 16.19 -20.28 27.92
N THR A 81 16.23 -20.93 26.76
CA THR A 81 16.14 -20.28 25.44
C THR A 81 14.87 -20.68 24.71
N ASP A 82 14.40 -19.80 23.82
CA ASP A 82 13.41 -20.18 22.82
C ASP A 82 14.02 -21.20 21.85
N LEU A 83 13.26 -22.26 21.54
CA LEU A 83 13.68 -23.32 20.63
C LEU A 83 12.83 -23.31 19.35
N LEU A 84 13.35 -23.96 18.32
CA LEU A 84 12.56 -24.36 17.16
C LEU A 84 12.14 -25.82 17.35
N ALA A 85 10.88 -26.13 17.05
CA ALA A 85 10.36 -27.48 17.10
C ALA A 85 10.21 -28.04 15.67
N PRO A 86 10.64 -29.29 15.41
CA PRO A 86 10.40 -29.94 14.12
C PRO A 86 8.89 -30.02 13.83
N PRO A 87 8.48 -30.05 12.55
CA PRO A 87 7.09 -30.34 12.19
C PRO A 87 6.75 -31.77 12.63
N MET A 88 5.93 -31.93 13.67
CA MET A 88 5.63 -33.24 14.28
C MET A 88 4.89 -34.19 13.32
N GLU A 89 5.64 -35.07 12.67
CA GLU A 89 5.09 -36.28 12.04
C GLU A 89 4.71 -37.30 13.11
N LYS A 90 3.41 -37.45 13.39
CA LYS A 90 2.89 -38.69 13.97
C LYS A 90 2.84 -39.76 12.88
N HIS A 91 3.97 -40.45 12.68
CA HIS A 91 4.16 -41.65 11.85
C HIS A 91 3.29 -41.73 10.59
N GLY A 92 3.69 -41.06 9.50
CA GLY A 92 2.93 -41.11 8.25
C GLY A 92 3.67 -40.60 7.03
N LYS A 93 4.49 -41.49 6.43
CA LYS A 93 5.19 -41.38 5.13
C LYS A 93 5.03 -40.05 4.37
N VAL A 94 6.17 -39.38 4.14
CA VAL A 94 6.37 -38.27 3.20
C VAL A 94 5.41 -38.34 2.00
N GLY A 95 4.47 -37.40 1.91
CA GLY A 95 3.63 -37.18 0.72
C GLY A 95 2.10 -37.13 0.89
N GLN A 96 1.51 -37.47 2.06
CA GLN A 96 0.04 -37.45 2.20
C GLN A 96 -0.56 -36.17 2.84
N LYS A 97 -1.23 -35.37 2.01
CA LYS A 97 -2.03 -34.20 2.43
C LYS A 97 -3.34 -34.63 3.10
N LYS A 98 -3.45 -34.59 4.45
CA LYS A 98 -4.75 -34.62 5.15
C LYS A 98 -4.86 -33.65 6.35
N GLY A 99 -5.96 -32.89 6.36
CA GLY A 99 -6.63 -32.41 7.58
C GLY A 99 -6.03 -31.20 8.30
N ARG A 100 -4.83 -31.33 8.89
CA ARG A 100 -4.29 -30.32 9.84
C ARG A 100 -2.84 -29.88 9.59
N ASN A 101 -1.99 -30.74 9.03
CA ASN A 101 -0.55 -30.47 8.92
C ASN A 101 -0.16 -29.55 7.74
N ALA A 102 -1.12 -29.10 6.92
CA ALA A 102 -0.84 -28.25 5.75
C ALA A 102 -0.06 -26.95 6.09
N LYS A 103 -0.28 -26.37 7.29
CA LYS A 103 0.44 -25.17 7.77
C LYS A 103 1.91 -25.41 8.12
N LEU A 104 2.30 -26.67 8.36
CA LEU A 104 3.66 -27.11 8.67
C LEU A 104 4.40 -27.62 7.42
N ALA A 105 3.72 -27.86 6.30
CA ALA A 105 4.25 -28.55 5.13
C ALA A 105 5.36 -27.79 4.36
N VAL A 106 5.56 -26.51 4.68
CA VAL A 106 6.57 -25.61 4.08
C VAL A 106 7.78 -25.44 5.01
N LEU A 107 7.76 -26.09 6.18
CA LEU A 107 8.89 -26.16 7.10
C LEU A 107 9.82 -27.34 6.76
N ASP A 108 11.08 -27.16 7.15
CA ASP A 108 12.12 -28.17 7.16
C ASP A 108 12.18 -28.90 8.52
N GLU A 109 13.06 -29.89 8.62
CA GLU A 109 13.29 -30.67 9.85
C GLU A 109 13.70 -29.77 11.04
N ASP A 110 14.45 -28.70 10.80
CA ASP A 110 14.81 -27.66 11.78
C ASP A 110 13.61 -26.83 12.31
N GLY A 111 12.39 -27.02 11.80
CA GLY A 111 11.23 -26.18 12.12
C GLY A 111 11.27 -24.77 11.51
N MET A 112 12.25 -24.49 10.65
CA MET A 112 12.38 -23.27 9.83
C MET A 112 11.84 -23.49 8.43
N VAL A 113 11.50 -22.41 7.71
CA VAL A 113 10.85 -22.50 6.40
C VAL A 113 11.84 -22.75 5.23
N ARG A 114 11.46 -23.59 4.26
CA ARG A 114 12.33 -24.01 3.14
C ARG A 114 12.52 -22.91 2.07
N PRO A 115 13.77 -22.62 1.63
CA PRO A 115 14.00 -21.72 0.49
C PRO A 115 13.31 -22.16 -0.79
N SER A 116 12.96 -21.20 -1.66
CA SER A 116 12.19 -21.36 -2.91
C SER A 116 10.76 -21.88 -2.79
N GLU A 117 10.30 -22.33 -1.62
CA GLU A 117 8.92 -22.82 -1.45
C GLU A 117 7.88 -21.67 -1.43
N LYS A 118 6.63 -21.97 -1.77
CA LYS A 118 5.52 -21.00 -1.79
C LYS A 118 4.84 -20.92 -0.42
N VAL A 119 4.78 -19.72 0.15
CA VAL A 119 3.99 -19.44 1.37
C VAL A 119 2.72 -18.65 1.04
N GLU A 120 1.63 -19.04 1.70
CA GLU A 120 0.31 -18.44 1.62
C GLU A 120 -0.15 -17.95 3.00
N ASP A 121 -1.30 -17.27 3.07
CA ASP A 121 -1.78 -16.72 4.35
C ASP A 121 -2.07 -17.84 5.37
N GLY A 122 -1.72 -17.59 6.63
CA GLY A 122 -1.85 -18.55 7.72
C GLY A 122 -0.88 -19.73 7.70
N PHE A 123 0.12 -19.77 6.79
CA PHE A 123 1.26 -20.69 6.85
C PHE A 123 2.29 -20.24 7.92
N LEU A 124 3.18 -21.15 8.32
CA LEU A 124 4.21 -20.90 9.32
C LEU A 124 5.56 -20.60 8.67
N LEU A 125 6.26 -19.58 9.16
CA LEU A 125 7.63 -19.20 8.76
C LEU A 125 8.70 -19.76 9.72
N ALA A 126 8.32 -19.98 10.99
CA ALA A 126 9.14 -20.65 11.98
C ALA A 126 8.25 -21.26 13.07
N ASN A 127 8.40 -22.56 13.34
CA ASN A 127 7.71 -23.27 14.41
C ASN A 127 8.44 -23.07 15.75
N LYS A 128 8.42 -21.82 16.21
CA LYS A 128 9.04 -21.40 17.47
C LYS A 128 8.23 -21.88 18.68
N ILE A 129 8.94 -22.37 19.70
CA ILE A 129 8.40 -22.68 21.03
C ILE A 129 9.15 -21.85 22.08
N SER A 130 8.42 -21.36 23.09
CA SER A 130 8.95 -20.57 24.20
C SER A 130 8.60 -21.21 25.54
N PRO A 131 9.47 -21.15 26.55
CA PRO A 131 9.15 -21.62 27.91
C PRO A 131 7.96 -20.83 28.50
N VAL A 132 7.10 -21.51 29.25
CA VAL A 132 5.93 -20.91 29.92
C VAL A 132 6.34 -20.10 31.14
N GLU A 133 7.36 -20.58 31.85
CA GLU A 133 7.91 -19.94 33.05
C GLU A 133 9.25 -19.32 32.71
N THR A 134 9.32 -17.98 32.72
CA THR A 134 10.47 -17.18 32.30
C THR A 134 11.11 -16.38 33.44
N LYS A 135 10.54 -16.48 34.65
CA LYS A 135 11.10 -15.91 35.88
C LYS A 135 12.17 -16.84 36.43
N ALA A 136 13.19 -16.29 37.08
CA ALA A 136 14.16 -17.09 37.82
C ALA A 136 13.47 -17.83 38.98
N LEU A 137 13.57 -19.15 38.97
CA LEU A 137 13.29 -20.01 40.12
C LEU A 137 14.61 -20.19 40.89
N HIS A 138 14.56 -20.16 42.22
CA HIS A 138 15.77 -20.24 43.05
C HIS A 138 16.34 -21.66 43.18
N ASP A 139 15.51 -22.69 42.97
CA ASP A 139 15.92 -24.10 43.04
C ASP A 139 16.08 -24.69 41.63
N LEU A 140 17.29 -25.18 41.34
CA LEU A 140 17.73 -25.58 39.99
C LEU A 140 17.69 -27.09 39.70
N SER A 141 17.22 -27.91 40.65
CA SER A 141 17.12 -29.36 40.51
C SER A 141 15.74 -29.80 40.00
N THR A 142 15.71 -30.39 38.80
CA THR A 142 14.62 -31.24 38.27
C THR A 142 13.22 -30.62 38.24
N VAL A 143 13.03 -29.58 37.43
CA VAL A 143 11.70 -29.13 36.97
C VAL A 143 11.60 -29.32 35.45
N ASP A 144 10.58 -30.07 35.00
CA ASP A 144 10.26 -30.20 33.57
C ASP A 144 9.80 -28.84 33.01
N ILE A 145 10.69 -28.16 32.28
CA ILE A 145 10.42 -26.85 31.66
C ILE A 145 9.34 -27.03 30.59
N LYS A 146 8.12 -26.58 30.89
CA LYS A 146 6.99 -26.65 29.96
C LYS A 146 7.12 -25.58 28.89
N TYR A 147 7.27 -26.00 27.64
CA TYR A 147 7.26 -25.13 26.47
C TYR A 147 5.85 -24.95 25.91
N LYS A 148 5.60 -23.78 25.32
CA LYS A 148 4.37 -23.39 24.65
C LYS A 148 4.69 -22.91 23.24
N ALA A 149 3.87 -23.30 22.27
CA ALA A 149 4.00 -22.85 20.89
C ALA A 149 3.82 -21.33 20.78
N THR A 150 4.82 -20.65 20.21
CA THR A 150 4.88 -19.21 19.94
C THR A 150 5.26 -18.93 18.47
N PRO A 151 4.65 -19.62 17.49
CA PRO A 151 5.15 -19.67 16.13
C PRO A 151 5.00 -18.34 15.39
N VAL A 152 5.85 -18.14 14.38
CA VAL A 152 5.81 -16.96 13.51
C VAL A 152 5.04 -17.29 12.24
N ASN A 153 3.82 -16.75 12.13
CA ASN A 153 2.96 -16.91 10.96
C ASN A 153 3.39 -15.96 9.83
N TYR A 154 3.16 -16.38 8.58
CA TYR A 154 3.03 -15.45 7.45
C TYR A 154 1.77 -14.57 7.65
N LYS A 155 1.81 -13.31 7.19
CA LYS A 155 0.76 -12.30 7.44
C LYS A 155 0.37 -11.44 6.23
N ASN A 156 0.95 -11.67 5.05
CA ASN A 156 0.55 -10.91 3.86
C ASN A 156 -0.60 -11.65 3.16
N PRO A 157 -1.61 -10.93 2.63
CA PRO A 157 -2.78 -11.56 2.00
C PRO A 157 -2.49 -12.16 0.62
N VAL A 158 -1.31 -11.90 0.04
CA VAL A 158 -0.90 -12.45 -1.26
C VAL A 158 0.30 -13.35 -1.06
N SER A 159 0.29 -14.53 -1.67
CA SER A 159 1.37 -15.52 -1.58
C SER A 159 2.71 -14.98 -2.06
N SER A 160 3.79 -15.39 -1.40
CA SER A 160 5.17 -15.11 -1.81
C SER A 160 6.01 -16.37 -1.82
N TYR A 161 7.19 -16.32 -2.44
CA TYR A 161 8.20 -17.37 -2.33
C TYR A 161 9.25 -16.97 -1.30
N ILE A 162 9.85 -17.93 -0.59
CA ILE A 162 11.06 -17.63 0.19
C ILE A 162 12.24 -17.50 -0.77
N ASP A 163 12.99 -16.40 -0.69
CA ASP A 163 14.25 -16.24 -1.43
C ASP A 163 15.39 -16.90 -0.66
N ARG A 164 15.56 -16.51 0.61
CA ARG A 164 16.68 -16.93 1.48
C ARG A 164 16.25 -16.98 2.93
N VAL A 165 16.83 -17.91 3.69
CA VAL A 165 16.85 -17.87 5.15
C VAL A 165 18.30 -17.64 5.58
N LEU A 166 18.53 -16.60 6.37
CA LEU A 166 19.85 -16.27 6.90
C LEU A 166 19.87 -16.53 8.40
N LEU A 167 20.73 -17.44 8.85
CA LEU A 167 21.06 -17.59 10.26
C LEU A 167 22.22 -16.64 10.61
N THR A 168 22.02 -15.81 11.62
CA THR A 168 23.04 -14.92 12.20
C THR A 168 22.99 -15.01 13.71
N THR A 169 24.13 -14.77 14.38
CA THR A 169 24.19 -14.63 15.84
C THR A 169 24.44 -13.16 16.17
N ASP A 170 23.62 -12.57 17.02
CA ASP A 170 23.84 -11.20 17.53
C ASP A 170 24.98 -11.21 18.59
N ALA A 171 25.53 -10.04 18.92
CA ALA A 171 26.72 -9.91 19.80
C ALA A 171 26.56 -10.54 21.20
N GLU A 172 25.32 -10.71 21.66
CA GLU A 172 24.95 -11.34 22.94
C GLU A 172 24.92 -12.88 22.87
N GLY A 173 25.37 -13.49 21.76
CA GLY A 173 25.31 -14.95 21.53
C GLY A 173 23.95 -15.45 21.01
N MET A 174 23.04 -14.52 20.70
CA MET A 174 21.63 -14.79 20.45
C MET A 174 21.36 -15.18 18.99
N LYS A 175 20.69 -16.32 18.76
CA LYS A 175 20.36 -16.81 17.40
C LYS A 175 19.22 -16.00 16.78
N VAL A 176 19.48 -15.45 15.60
CA VAL A 176 18.53 -14.65 14.82
C VAL A 176 18.43 -15.16 13.39
N TYR A 177 17.21 -15.53 13.00
CA TYR A 177 16.87 -15.99 11.66
C TYR A 177 16.20 -14.84 10.88
N LYS A 178 16.77 -14.46 9.74
CA LYS A 178 16.22 -13.43 8.84
C LYS A 178 15.73 -14.11 7.56
N ILE A 179 14.41 -14.25 7.45
CA ILE A 179 13.72 -14.88 6.32
C ILE A 179 13.39 -13.80 5.30
N ILE A 180 14.01 -13.84 4.13
CA ILE A 180 13.72 -12.93 3.02
C ILE A 180 12.66 -13.60 2.13
N THR A 181 11.46 -13.02 2.10
CA THR A 181 10.40 -13.42 1.15
C THR A 181 10.44 -12.52 -0.09
N ARG A 182 10.16 -13.07 -1.28
CA ARG A 182 10.06 -12.36 -2.55
C ARG A 182 8.70 -12.57 -3.20
N GLN A 183 8.15 -11.49 -3.78
CA GLN A 183 6.91 -11.55 -4.56
C GLN A 183 7.13 -10.86 -5.92
N THR A 184 6.77 -11.56 -7.00
CA THR A 184 6.72 -11.00 -8.35
C THR A 184 5.36 -10.34 -8.55
N ARG A 185 5.32 -9.04 -8.87
CA ARG A 185 4.08 -8.27 -9.00
C ARG A 185 3.95 -7.65 -10.39
N ARG A 186 3.02 -8.16 -11.19
CA ARG A 186 2.60 -7.53 -12.46
C ARG A 186 1.89 -6.19 -12.14
N PRO A 187 1.90 -5.18 -13.03
CA PRO A 187 1.07 -3.98 -12.88
C PRO A 187 -0.43 -4.34 -12.88
N GLU A 188 -1.22 -3.66 -12.05
CA GLU A 188 -2.66 -3.89 -11.87
C GLU A 188 -3.44 -2.55 -11.82
N VAL A 189 -4.77 -2.60 -11.79
CA VAL A 189 -5.61 -1.39 -11.72
C VAL A 189 -5.22 -0.56 -10.48
N GLY A 190 -4.97 0.72 -10.68
CA GLY A 190 -4.60 1.70 -9.65
C GLY A 190 -3.11 1.73 -9.26
N ASP A 191 -2.26 0.87 -9.82
CA ASP A 191 -0.80 0.97 -9.62
C ASP A 191 -0.28 2.33 -10.10
N LYS A 192 0.69 2.90 -9.37
CA LYS A 192 1.11 4.30 -9.58
C LYS A 192 2.39 4.42 -10.41
N PHE A 193 2.31 5.20 -11.48
CA PHE A 193 3.41 5.50 -12.40
C PHE A 193 3.69 7.01 -12.43
N ALA A 194 4.86 7.41 -12.92
CA ALA A 194 5.21 8.80 -13.17
C ALA A 194 6.15 8.96 -14.36
N SER A 195 6.03 10.06 -15.11
CA SER A 195 7.11 10.52 -16.00
C SER A 195 8.19 11.26 -15.21
N ARG A 196 9.36 11.50 -15.82
CA ARG A 196 10.44 12.32 -15.25
C ARG A 196 9.97 13.74 -14.89
N HIS A 197 9.01 14.29 -15.62
CA HIS A 197 8.43 15.64 -15.45
C HIS A 197 7.37 15.74 -14.34
N GLY A 198 7.48 14.91 -13.30
CA GLY A 198 6.59 14.96 -12.13
C GLY A 198 5.12 14.56 -12.38
N GLN A 199 4.73 14.24 -13.61
CA GLN A 199 3.36 13.81 -13.96
C GLN A 199 3.10 12.39 -13.42
N LYS A 200 2.64 12.32 -12.17
CA LYS A 200 2.21 11.10 -11.48
C LYS A 200 0.78 10.76 -11.88
N GLY A 201 0.52 9.50 -12.25
CA GLY A 201 -0.81 8.96 -12.57
C GLY A 201 -1.03 7.58 -11.95
N VAL A 202 -2.28 7.13 -11.89
CA VAL A 202 -2.68 5.77 -11.47
C VAL A 202 -3.41 5.10 -12.63
N ILE A 203 -3.30 3.78 -12.73
CA ILE A 203 -3.98 3.03 -13.80
C ILE A 203 -5.48 3.00 -13.55
N GLY A 204 -6.26 3.53 -14.48
CA GLY A 204 -7.72 3.46 -14.52
C GLY A 204 -8.22 2.21 -15.23
N LEU A 205 -7.81 1.96 -16.48
CA LEU A 205 -8.42 0.93 -17.32
C LEU A 205 -7.44 -0.15 -17.83
N ILE A 206 -7.92 -1.39 -17.66
CA ILE A 206 -7.37 -2.73 -17.91
C ILE A 206 -7.13 -3.21 -19.37
N VAL A 207 -7.08 -2.30 -20.42
CA VAL A 207 -7.19 -2.05 -23.30
C VAL A 207 -6.47 -3.04 -24.38
N PRO A 208 -7.00 -4.21 -24.83
CA PRO A 208 -6.15 -5.26 -25.41
C PRO A 208 -5.52 -4.80 -26.71
N GLU A 209 -4.39 -5.41 -27.09
CA GLU A 209 -3.51 -4.85 -28.12
C GLU A 209 -4.19 -4.63 -29.49
N GLN A 210 -5.24 -5.40 -29.79
CA GLN A 210 -6.08 -5.26 -30.98
C GLN A 210 -6.97 -3.98 -30.99
N ASP A 211 -7.40 -3.50 -29.81
CA ASP A 211 -8.29 -2.35 -29.64
C ASP A 211 -7.50 -1.02 -29.63
N LEU A 212 -6.19 -1.09 -29.39
CA LEU A 212 -5.31 0.08 -29.33
C LEU A 212 -5.15 0.73 -30.72
N PRO A 213 -5.05 2.08 -30.79
CA PRO A 213 -4.83 2.75 -32.06
C PRO A 213 -3.42 2.45 -32.58
N PHE A 214 -3.29 2.25 -33.90
CA PHE A 214 -2.06 1.84 -34.56
C PHE A 214 -1.62 2.81 -35.65
N SER A 215 -0.31 2.94 -35.85
CA SER A 215 0.28 3.71 -36.96
C SER A 215 0.26 2.88 -38.25
N GLU A 216 0.36 3.53 -39.41
CA GLU A 216 0.53 2.88 -40.73
C GLU A 216 1.74 1.93 -40.75
N THR A 217 2.76 2.23 -39.93
CA THR A 217 3.95 1.40 -39.72
C THR A 217 3.75 0.21 -38.76
N GLY A 218 2.53 0.03 -38.23
CA GLY A 218 2.15 -1.09 -37.38
C GLY A 218 2.48 -0.95 -35.89
N TRP A 219 3.13 0.13 -35.44
CA TRP A 219 3.40 0.33 -34.01
C TRP A 219 2.13 0.73 -33.24
N ARG A 220 2.08 0.34 -31.95
CA ARG A 220 0.97 0.57 -31.00
C ARG A 220 1.48 1.16 -29.68
N PRO A 221 0.70 1.99 -28.96
CA PRO A 221 1.17 2.69 -27.75
C PRO A 221 1.07 1.84 -26.46
N ASP A 222 2.19 1.66 -25.76
CA ASP A 222 2.24 1.03 -24.43
C ASP A 222 1.40 1.77 -23.35
N LEU A 223 1.29 3.09 -23.46
CA LEU A 223 0.69 3.95 -22.46
C LEU A 223 0.06 5.19 -23.11
N ILE A 224 -1.27 5.28 -23.01
CA ILE A 224 -2.04 6.46 -23.45
C ILE A 224 -2.18 7.43 -22.27
N MET A 225 -1.87 8.71 -22.50
CA MET A 225 -2.07 9.78 -21.53
C MET A 225 -3.08 10.83 -22.02
N ASN A 226 -4.00 11.20 -21.13
CA ASN A 226 -4.93 12.31 -21.34
C ASN A 226 -4.21 13.67 -21.54
N PRO A 227 -4.47 14.41 -22.64
CA PRO A 227 -3.78 15.67 -22.95
C PRO A 227 -4.06 16.83 -21.98
N HIS A 228 -5.16 16.81 -21.21
CA HIS A 228 -5.50 17.88 -20.26
C HIS A 228 -4.44 18.08 -19.15
N GLY A 229 -3.56 17.10 -18.93
CA GLY A 229 -2.44 17.20 -18.00
C GLY A 229 -1.27 18.08 -18.46
N PHE A 230 -1.24 18.55 -19.71
CA PHE A 230 -0.17 19.40 -20.24
C PHE A 230 -0.39 20.91 -20.03
N PRO A 231 -1.51 21.54 -20.47
CA PRO A 231 -1.68 23.00 -20.37
C PRO A 231 -1.69 23.48 -18.92
N SER A 232 -2.45 22.79 -18.07
CA SER A 232 -2.60 23.07 -16.63
C SER A 232 -1.32 22.95 -15.80
N ARG A 233 -0.26 22.33 -16.35
CA ARG A 233 1.03 22.10 -15.65
C ARG A 233 2.23 22.68 -16.38
N MET A 234 2.05 23.26 -17.56
CA MET A 234 3.11 23.86 -18.41
C MET A 234 4.34 22.93 -18.61
N THR A 235 4.12 21.62 -18.66
CA THR A 235 5.21 20.60 -18.68
C THR A 235 5.76 20.35 -20.09
N VAL A 236 6.13 21.43 -20.79
CA VAL A 236 6.63 21.43 -22.18
C VAL A 236 7.86 20.52 -22.35
N GLY A 237 8.72 20.41 -21.32
CA GLY A 237 9.87 19.50 -21.32
C GLY A 237 9.53 18.03 -21.61
N LYS A 238 8.30 17.57 -21.32
CA LYS A 238 7.85 16.22 -21.70
C LYS A 238 7.56 16.09 -23.19
N MET A 239 7.04 17.14 -23.81
CA MET A 239 6.81 17.16 -25.26
C MET A 239 8.15 17.17 -25.99
N LEU A 240 9.13 17.94 -25.50
CA LEU A 240 10.51 17.93 -26.00
C LEU A 240 11.21 16.57 -25.81
N GLU A 241 11.04 15.91 -24.65
CA GLU A 241 11.54 14.53 -24.43
C GLU A 241 10.94 13.55 -25.45
N CYS A 242 9.64 13.67 -25.75
CA CYS A 242 8.94 12.80 -26.70
C CYS A 242 9.49 12.90 -28.13
N ILE A 243 9.60 14.13 -28.67
CA ILE A 243 10.16 14.33 -30.04
C ILE A 243 11.65 14.03 -30.10
N GLY A 244 12.42 14.41 -29.08
CA GLY A 244 13.87 14.18 -29.03
C GLY A 244 14.20 12.69 -28.93
N SER A 245 13.44 11.93 -28.14
CA SER A 245 13.61 10.46 -28.06
C SER A 245 13.21 9.77 -29.36
N LYS A 246 12.18 10.28 -30.06
CA LYS A 246 11.78 9.75 -31.37
C LYS A 246 12.86 9.98 -32.43
N ALA A 247 13.38 11.20 -32.54
CA ALA A 247 14.51 11.52 -33.43
C ALA A 247 15.76 10.69 -33.11
N ALA A 248 16.12 10.57 -31.82
CA ALA A 248 17.26 9.79 -31.35
C ALA A 248 17.18 8.30 -31.75
N VAL A 249 16.00 7.68 -31.61
CA VAL A 249 15.78 6.28 -31.99
C VAL A 249 15.90 6.07 -33.51
N LEU A 250 15.50 7.04 -34.33
CA LEU A 250 15.63 6.98 -35.79
C LEU A 250 17.10 7.09 -36.25
N GLU A 251 17.89 7.96 -35.60
CA GLU A 251 19.33 8.09 -35.86
C GLU A 251 20.18 6.97 -35.21
N GLY A 252 19.58 6.12 -34.37
CA GLY A 252 20.30 5.10 -33.59
C GLY A 252 21.21 5.68 -32.49
N MET A 253 21.00 6.94 -32.10
CA MET A 253 21.83 7.68 -31.15
C MET A 253 21.10 7.96 -29.82
N PHE A 254 21.81 8.50 -28.83
CA PHE A 254 21.22 9.01 -27.60
C PHE A 254 21.20 10.54 -27.60
N ALA A 255 20.03 11.16 -27.74
CA ALA A 255 19.90 12.62 -27.68
C ALA A 255 20.30 13.18 -26.30
N ASN A 256 20.96 14.34 -26.32
CA ASN A 256 21.37 15.03 -25.11
C ASN A 256 20.28 16.00 -24.63
N GLY A 257 19.70 15.72 -23.45
CA GLY A 257 18.70 16.56 -22.79
C GLY A 257 19.22 17.26 -21.53
N SER A 258 20.52 17.62 -21.48
CA SER A 258 21.13 18.26 -20.32
C SER A 258 20.60 19.68 -20.06
N ALA A 259 20.49 20.08 -18.79
CA ALA A 259 20.02 21.42 -18.43
C ALA A 259 20.90 22.53 -19.04
N PHE A 260 20.26 23.58 -19.56
CA PHE A 260 20.89 24.72 -20.24
C PHE A 260 21.74 24.37 -21.48
N GLY A 261 21.55 23.19 -22.06
CA GLY A 261 22.18 22.76 -23.29
C GLY A 261 21.37 21.63 -23.95
N GLY A 262 22.07 20.72 -24.62
CA GLY A 262 21.42 19.62 -25.36
C GLY A 262 21.08 19.99 -26.80
N THR A 263 20.36 19.09 -27.48
CA THR A 263 20.00 19.23 -28.89
C THR A 263 18.87 20.27 -29.06
N PRO A 264 19.04 21.34 -29.87
CA PRO A 264 18.00 22.33 -30.13
C PRO A 264 16.81 21.73 -30.89
N ALA A 265 15.60 22.24 -30.62
CA ALA A 265 14.36 21.72 -31.22
C ALA A 265 14.37 21.78 -32.77
N GLN A 266 15.00 22.80 -33.35
CA GLN A 266 15.15 22.96 -34.79
C GLN A 266 15.98 21.84 -35.46
N GLU A 267 16.91 21.22 -34.72
CA GLU A 267 17.68 20.07 -35.20
C GLU A 267 16.84 18.80 -35.13
N ILE A 268 16.14 18.58 -34.01
CA ILE A 268 15.16 17.48 -33.84
C ILE A 268 14.10 17.51 -34.95
N TYR A 269 13.58 18.69 -35.31
CA TYR A 269 12.62 18.84 -36.41
C TYR A 269 13.21 18.47 -37.78
N ARG A 270 14.48 18.78 -38.04
CA ARG A 270 15.18 18.40 -39.29
C ARG A 270 15.38 16.89 -39.37
N THR A 271 15.79 16.26 -38.26
CA THR A 271 15.90 14.79 -38.16
C THR A 271 14.56 14.08 -38.36
N LEU A 272 13.46 14.61 -37.82
CA LEU A 272 12.14 14.03 -38.07
C LEU A 272 11.76 14.12 -39.56
N ILE A 273 11.97 15.29 -40.19
CA ILE A 273 11.68 15.50 -41.62
C ILE A 273 12.54 14.61 -42.52
N SER A 274 13.84 14.44 -42.24
CA SER A 274 14.72 13.59 -43.06
C SER A 274 14.36 12.10 -43.02
N HIS A 275 13.68 11.66 -41.95
CA HIS A 275 13.13 10.31 -41.81
C HIS A 275 11.63 10.22 -42.19
N GLY A 276 11.07 11.24 -42.85
CA GLY A 276 9.69 11.24 -43.35
C GLY A 276 8.59 11.52 -42.30
N PHE A 277 8.95 11.89 -41.07
CA PHE A 277 7.98 12.22 -40.02
C PHE A 277 7.65 13.71 -39.94
N ALA A 278 6.42 14.03 -39.51
CA ALA A 278 6.02 15.41 -39.28
C ALA A 278 6.88 16.07 -38.18
N PRO A 279 7.37 17.32 -38.37
CA PRO A 279 8.22 18.00 -37.40
C PRO A 279 7.50 18.28 -36.06
N THR A 280 6.16 18.33 -36.06
CA THR A 280 5.34 18.49 -34.86
C THR A 280 5.30 17.24 -33.96
N GLY A 281 5.90 16.12 -34.38
CA GLY A 281 5.86 14.85 -33.63
C GLY A 281 4.48 14.20 -33.58
N LYS A 282 3.55 14.61 -34.44
CA LYS A 282 2.23 14.00 -34.57
C LYS A 282 2.20 12.98 -35.72
N GLU A 283 1.51 11.87 -35.52
CA GLU A 283 1.23 10.86 -36.55
C GLU A 283 -0.27 10.76 -36.83
N TYR A 284 -0.60 10.19 -37.98
CA TYR A 284 -1.91 9.62 -38.28
C TYR A 284 -2.00 8.25 -37.61
N LEU A 285 -3.09 7.99 -36.88
CA LEU A 285 -3.35 6.69 -36.25
C LEU A 285 -4.75 6.20 -36.60
N THR A 286 -4.87 4.91 -36.85
CA THR A 286 -6.14 4.21 -37.08
C THR A 286 -6.68 3.64 -35.78
N SER A 287 -7.99 3.72 -35.58
CA SER A 287 -8.71 3.14 -34.43
C SER A 287 -8.71 1.61 -34.50
N GLY A 288 -8.18 0.93 -33.49
CA GLY A 288 -8.26 -0.54 -33.40
C GLY A 288 -9.68 -1.07 -33.24
N ILE A 289 -10.59 -0.27 -32.66
CA ILE A 289 -11.99 -0.65 -32.38
C ILE A 289 -12.89 -0.54 -33.62
N THR A 290 -12.70 0.49 -34.45
CA THR A 290 -13.57 0.74 -35.62
C THR A 290 -12.89 0.45 -36.96
N GLY A 291 -11.56 0.34 -37.01
CA GLY A 291 -10.79 0.26 -38.25
C GLY A 291 -10.70 1.59 -39.02
N GLU A 292 -11.35 2.64 -38.53
CA GLU A 292 -11.40 3.98 -39.14
C GLU A 292 -10.27 4.88 -38.63
N PRO A 293 -9.79 5.84 -39.43
CA PRO A 293 -8.76 6.79 -39.00
C PRO A 293 -9.30 7.76 -37.95
N ILE A 294 -8.46 8.13 -36.98
CA ILE A 294 -8.81 9.13 -35.97
C ILE A 294 -8.77 10.53 -36.62
N GLU A 295 -9.84 11.31 -36.44
CA GLU A 295 -10.04 12.66 -37.02
C GLU A 295 -8.92 13.67 -36.74
N SER A 296 -8.03 13.39 -35.78
CA SER A 296 -6.96 14.31 -35.36
C SER A 296 -5.62 13.59 -35.21
N TYR A 297 -4.55 14.25 -35.68
CA TYR A 297 -3.19 13.73 -35.58
C TYR A 297 -2.73 13.62 -34.13
N ILE A 298 -2.32 12.41 -33.73
CA ILE A 298 -1.97 12.06 -32.36
C ILE A 298 -0.49 12.34 -32.11
N PHE A 299 -0.17 13.07 -31.03
CA PHE A 299 1.20 13.34 -30.63
C PHE A 299 1.82 12.12 -29.94
N CYS A 300 2.93 11.61 -30.46
CA CYS A 300 3.46 10.29 -30.11
C CYS A 300 5.00 10.22 -30.16
N GLY A 301 5.55 9.27 -29.43
CA GLY A 301 6.99 9.02 -29.35
C GLY A 301 7.41 8.37 -28.03
N PRO A 302 8.66 7.89 -27.90
CA PRO A 302 9.16 7.27 -26.69
C PRO A 302 9.26 8.27 -25.53
N ILE A 303 8.82 7.90 -24.33
CA ILE A 303 8.94 8.74 -23.11
C ILE A 303 9.31 7.85 -21.93
N TYR A 304 10.30 8.26 -21.12
CA TYR A 304 10.74 7.47 -19.98
C TYR A 304 9.76 7.56 -18.79
N TYR A 305 9.05 6.46 -18.52
CA TYR A 305 8.19 6.28 -17.34
C TYR A 305 8.85 5.47 -16.22
N GLN A 306 8.43 5.75 -14.99
CA GLN A 306 8.89 5.11 -13.75
C GLN A 306 7.70 4.48 -13.01
N LYS A 307 7.77 3.17 -12.72
CA LYS A 307 6.85 2.52 -11.78
C LYS A 307 7.22 2.88 -10.34
N LEU A 308 6.29 3.47 -9.59
CA LEU A 308 6.51 3.89 -8.21
C LEU A 308 6.22 2.76 -7.21
N LYS A 309 6.75 2.88 -5.98
CA LYS A 309 6.49 1.95 -4.86
C LYS A 309 5.03 1.89 -4.36
N HIS A 310 4.14 2.70 -4.92
CA HIS A 310 2.78 2.89 -4.40
C HIS A 310 1.78 1.96 -5.09
N MET A 311 1.95 0.65 -4.89
CA MET A 311 1.09 -0.38 -5.49
C MET A 311 -0.30 -0.45 -4.82
N VAL A 312 -1.27 -1.17 -5.41
CA VAL A 312 -2.63 -1.28 -4.82
C VAL A 312 -2.75 -2.41 -3.80
N VAL A 313 -2.13 -3.58 -4.02
CA VAL A 313 -1.98 -4.65 -3.00
C VAL A 313 -1.58 -4.11 -1.60
N ASP A 314 -0.64 -3.16 -1.56
CA ASP A 314 -0.11 -2.61 -0.30
C ASP A 314 -1.06 -1.59 0.37
N LYS A 315 -2.10 -1.13 -0.33
CA LYS A 315 -3.12 -0.19 0.17
C LYS A 315 -4.46 -0.86 0.51
N MET A 316 -4.82 -1.94 -0.19
CA MET A 316 -6.10 -2.62 0.03
C MET A 316 -6.19 -3.10 1.48
N HIS A 317 -7.12 -2.54 2.25
CA HIS A 317 -7.33 -2.88 3.66
C HIS A 317 -8.82 -2.92 3.98
N ALA A 318 -9.24 -3.95 4.71
CA ALA A 318 -10.61 -4.15 5.14
C ALA A 318 -10.64 -4.82 6.52
N ARG A 319 -11.66 -4.52 7.33
CA ARG A 319 -11.89 -5.11 8.66
C ARG A 319 -13.39 -5.25 8.88
N ALA A 320 -13.85 -6.46 9.18
CA ALA A 320 -15.23 -6.70 9.60
C ALA A 320 -15.35 -6.63 11.14
N ARG A 321 -14.66 -7.55 11.83
CA ARG A 321 -14.38 -7.51 13.27
C ARG A 321 -12.89 -7.84 13.46
N GLY A 322 -12.34 -7.50 14.61
CA GLY A 322 -10.92 -7.67 14.91
C GLY A 322 -10.60 -7.28 16.36
N PRO A 323 -9.34 -7.36 16.79
CA PRO A 323 -8.94 -7.11 18.17
C PRO A 323 -9.27 -5.69 18.64
N ARG A 324 -9.52 -5.57 19.95
CA ARG A 324 -9.74 -4.32 20.67
C ARG A 324 -8.57 -4.07 21.62
N MET A 325 -8.25 -2.80 21.87
CA MET A 325 -7.23 -2.41 22.85
C MET A 325 -7.70 -2.72 24.28
N LEU A 326 -6.81 -3.27 25.12
CA LEU A 326 -7.18 -3.70 26.48
C LEU A 326 -7.66 -2.54 27.38
N LEU A 327 -7.03 -1.37 27.27
CA LEU A 327 -7.35 -0.19 28.07
C LEU A 327 -8.68 0.44 27.64
N THR A 328 -8.78 0.94 26.40
CA THR A 328 -9.91 1.74 25.90
C THR A 328 -11.04 0.93 25.27
N ARG A 329 -10.84 -0.38 25.02
CA ARG A 329 -11.76 -1.28 24.29
C ARG A 329 -12.11 -0.86 22.87
N GLN A 330 -11.47 0.18 22.33
CA GLN A 330 -11.60 0.62 20.95
C GLN A 330 -10.92 -0.37 19.99
N PRO A 331 -11.28 -0.36 18.68
CA PRO A 331 -10.54 -1.04 17.63
C PRO A 331 -9.03 -0.72 17.68
N THR A 332 -8.18 -1.71 17.42
CA THR A 332 -6.73 -1.50 17.24
C THR A 332 -6.41 -0.50 16.12
N GLU A 333 -5.29 0.21 16.23
CA GLU A 333 -4.75 1.05 15.16
C GLU A 333 -3.73 0.30 14.26
N GLY A 334 -3.73 0.61 12.96
CA GLY A 334 -2.73 0.17 11.98
C GLY A 334 -2.99 -1.21 11.33
N ARG A 335 -2.79 -1.30 9.99
CA ARG A 335 -3.05 -2.51 9.18
C ARG A 335 -2.41 -3.78 9.75
N ALA A 336 -1.16 -3.71 10.21
CA ALA A 336 -0.41 -4.85 10.76
C ALA A 336 -0.92 -5.39 12.11
N LYS A 337 -1.85 -4.68 12.77
CA LYS A 337 -2.57 -5.10 13.98
C LYS A 337 -4.07 -5.31 13.71
N GLU A 338 -4.41 -5.64 12.45
CA GLU A 338 -5.78 -5.76 11.92
C GLU A 338 -6.62 -4.49 12.17
N GLY A 339 -5.97 -3.32 12.20
CA GLY A 339 -6.55 -2.10 12.73
C GLY A 339 -7.79 -1.58 11.99
N GLY A 340 -8.64 -0.82 12.69
CA GLY A 340 -9.76 -0.12 12.08
C GLY A 340 -9.32 1.08 11.25
N LEU A 341 -10.22 1.56 10.38
CA LEU A 341 -10.17 2.96 9.94
C LEU A 341 -10.73 3.83 11.08
N ARG A 342 -10.07 4.95 11.34
CA ARG A 342 -10.49 5.92 12.35
C ARG A 342 -11.44 6.93 11.71
N LEU A 343 -12.64 7.09 12.27
CA LEU A 343 -13.45 8.28 12.05
C LEU A 343 -12.87 9.39 12.93
N GLY A 344 -12.43 10.50 12.34
CA GLY A 344 -11.88 11.63 13.06
C GLY A 344 -12.92 12.69 13.40
N GLU A 345 -12.40 13.84 13.85
CA GLU A 345 -13.16 15.05 14.15
C GLU A 345 -13.80 15.65 12.89
N MET A 346 -13.01 15.79 11.82
CA MET A 346 -13.49 16.35 10.55
C MET A 346 -14.60 15.48 9.94
N GLU A 347 -14.46 14.15 9.99
CA GLU A 347 -15.48 13.23 9.48
C GLU A 347 -16.74 13.18 10.35
N ARG A 348 -16.62 13.37 11.67
CA ARG A 348 -17.77 13.60 12.57
C ARG A 348 -18.53 14.85 12.15
N ASP A 349 -17.83 15.96 11.94
CA ASP A 349 -18.46 17.25 11.67
C ASP A 349 -19.14 17.30 10.29
N CYS A 350 -18.60 16.60 9.29
CA CYS A 350 -19.31 16.33 8.05
C CYS A 350 -20.64 15.59 8.28
N LEU A 351 -20.66 14.54 9.11
CA LEU A 351 -21.89 13.79 9.41
C LEU A 351 -22.91 14.60 10.22
N VAL A 352 -22.45 15.52 11.08
CA VAL A 352 -23.31 16.51 11.78
C VAL A 352 -23.92 17.49 10.77
N ALA A 353 -23.14 18.00 9.81
CA ALA A 353 -23.65 18.90 8.77
C ALA A 353 -24.69 18.25 7.85
N TYR A 354 -24.61 16.93 7.63
CA TYR A 354 -25.66 16.15 6.94
C TYR A 354 -26.91 15.87 7.81
N GLY A 355 -26.92 16.23 9.10
CA GLY A 355 -28.01 15.93 10.04
C GLY A 355 -28.17 14.45 10.39
N ALA A 356 -27.17 13.61 10.10
CA ALA A 356 -27.28 12.15 10.12
C ALA A 356 -27.15 11.53 11.55
N SER A 357 -28.02 11.96 12.46
CA SER A 357 -28.00 11.61 13.90
C SER A 357 -27.93 10.10 14.20
N ASN A 358 -28.75 9.29 13.54
CA ASN A 358 -28.74 7.83 13.71
C ASN A 358 -27.42 7.19 13.23
N LEU A 359 -26.83 7.70 12.15
CA LEU A 359 -25.56 7.21 11.61
C LEU A 359 -24.38 7.59 12.51
N LEU A 360 -24.40 8.78 13.11
CA LEU A 360 -23.45 9.18 14.16
C LEU A 360 -23.50 8.21 15.35
N LEU A 361 -24.70 7.88 15.86
CA LEU A 361 -24.87 6.92 16.96
C LEU A 361 -24.40 5.50 16.58
N GLU A 362 -24.70 5.05 15.36
CA GLU A 362 -24.26 3.75 14.87
C GLU A 362 -22.72 3.66 14.76
N ARG A 363 -22.07 4.70 14.23
CA ARG A 363 -20.63 4.68 13.91
C ARG A 363 -19.76 5.01 15.12
N LEU A 364 -20.12 6.01 15.92
CA LEU A 364 -19.34 6.43 17.09
C LEU A 364 -19.55 5.53 18.32
N MET A 365 -20.77 4.98 18.52
CA MET A 365 -21.09 4.21 19.72
C MET A 365 -21.28 2.72 19.44
N LEU A 366 -22.23 2.33 18.59
CA LEU A 366 -22.59 0.91 18.42
C LEU A 366 -21.47 0.09 17.76
N SER A 367 -20.78 0.67 16.77
CA SER A 367 -19.71 0.02 16.01
C SER A 367 -18.35 0.03 16.73
N SER A 368 -18.12 0.98 17.64
CA SER A 368 -16.84 1.19 18.32
C SER A 368 -16.74 0.40 19.63
N ASP A 369 -17.23 0.95 20.74
CA ASP A 369 -16.89 0.54 22.11
C ASP A 369 -18.09 0.62 23.07
N VAL A 370 -19.33 0.45 22.56
CA VAL A 370 -20.56 0.37 23.38
C VAL A 370 -20.40 -0.53 24.61
N CYS A 371 -20.81 -0.01 25.76
CA CYS A 371 -20.87 -0.75 27.02
C CYS A 371 -22.14 -0.43 27.83
N ASN A 372 -22.46 -1.33 28.75
CA ASN A 372 -23.70 -1.34 29.54
C ASN A 372 -23.38 -1.26 31.06
N PRO A 373 -22.82 -0.16 31.58
CA PRO A 373 -22.53 -0.01 33.00
C PRO A 373 -23.78 0.23 33.84
N ASN A 374 -23.69 -0.11 35.13
CA ASN A 374 -24.76 0.13 36.10
C ASN A 374 -24.50 1.43 36.88
N VAL A 375 -25.54 2.24 37.09
CA VAL A 375 -25.53 3.55 37.75
C VAL A 375 -26.64 3.60 38.80
N CYS A 376 -26.36 4.20 39.95
CA CYS A 376 -27.35 4.40 41.00
C CYS A 376 -28.15 5.70 40.78
N ARG A 377 -29.48 5.59 40.66
CA ARG A 377 -30.42 6.71 40.46
C ARG A 377 -30.34 7.79 41.55
N LYS A 378 -29.91 7.44 42.77
CA LYS A 378 -29.83 8.37 43.92
C LYS A 378 -28.51 9.14 44.05
N CYS A 379 -27.37 8.55 43.65
CA CYS A 379 -26.06 9.21 43.78
C CYS A 379 -25.37 9.55 42.45
N GLY A 380 -25.87 9.03 41.32
CA GLY A 380 -25.36 9.30 39.98
C GLY A 380 -24.01 8.68 39.65
N LEU A 381 -23.51 7.77 40.48
CA LEU A 381 -22.19 7.12 40.30
C LEU A 381 -22.33 5.68 39.78
N PHE A 382 -21.28 5.22 39.09
CA PHE A 382 -21.16 3.82 38.66
C PHE A 382 -21.09 2.87 39.86
N CYS A 383 -21.75 1.72 39.74
CA CYS A 383 -21.87 0.73 40.81
C CYS A 383 -21.71 -0.72 40.29
N ARG A 384 -21.72 -1.69 41.21
CA ARG A 384 -21.85 -3.12 40.85
C ARG A 384 -23.30 -3.40 40.44
N PRO A 385 -23.60 -4.47 39.67
CA PRO A 385 -24.95 -4.75 39.18
C PRO A 385 -26.01 -4.78 40.29
N ASP A 386 -25.65 -5.28 41.46
CA ASP A 386 -26.58 -5.61 42.54
C ASP A 386 -26.35 -4.75 43.80
N TRP A 387 -25.41 -3.79 43.77
CA TRP A 387 -25.07 -3.01 44.97
C TRP A 387 -24.42 -1.64 44.69
N CYS A 388 -25.06 -0.57 45.19
CA CYS A 388 -24.44 0.74 45.33
C CYS A 388 -23.69 0.85 46.66
N LYS A 389 -22.35 0.85 46.63
CA LYS A 389 -21.49 1.04 47.81
C LYS A 389 -21.76 2.33 48.60
N LEU A 390 -22.27 3.38 47.96
CA LEU A 390 -22.39 4.72 48.54
C LEU A 390 -23.80 5.04 49.07
N CYS A 391 -24.79 4.21 48.70
CA CYS A 391 -26.17 4.29 49.23
C CYS A 391 -26.58 3.02 49.99
N SER A 392 -25.69 2.03 50.12
CA SER A 392 -25.92 0.74 50.78
C SER A 392 -27.25 0.06 50.42
N SER A 393 -27.59 0.09 49.13
CA SER A 393 -28.84 -0.46 48.59
C SER A 393 -28.66 -0.96 47.15
N ALA A 394 -29.46 -1.95 46.78
CA ALA A 394 -29.60 -2.50 45.43
C ALA A 394 -30.73 -1.84 44.62
N GLU A 395 -31.78 -1.38 45.31
CA GLU A 395 -33.05 -0.85 44.77
C GLU A 395 -32.88 0.22 43.69
N TRP A 396 -31.89 1.10 43.88
CA TRP A 396 -31.67 2.28 43.03
C TRP A 396 -30.71 2.02 41.85
N VAL A 397 -30.28 0.77 41.63
CA VAL A 397 -29.33 0.43 40.58
C VAL A 397 -30.04 0.21 39.24
N THR A 398 -29.54 0.87 38.19
CA THR A 398 -30.10 0.82 36.83
C THR A 398 -28.98 0.62 35.80
N ASN A 399 -29.27 -0.03 34.68
CA ASN A 399 -28.30 -0.21 33.59
C ASN A 399 -28.51 0.85 32.50
N ILE A 400 -27.43 1.50 32.07
CA ILE A 400 -27.46 2.51 31.00
C ILE A 400 -26.48 2.15 29.89
N ARG A 401 -26.72 2.65 28.67
CA ARG A 401 -25.91 2.35 27.49
C ARG A 401 -25.05 3.56 27.11
N LEU A 402 -23.73 3.41 27.08
CA LEU A 402 -22.80 4.50 26.72
C LEU A 402 -21.47 3.98 26.12
N PRO A 403 -20.70 4.81 25.38
CA PRO A 403 -19.37 4.46 24.92
C PRO A 403 -18.42 4.21 26.09
N TYR A 404 -17.63 3.15 26.05
CA TYR A 404 -16.66 2.83 27.10
C TYR A 404 -15.62 3.94 27.31
N ALA A 405 -15.25 4.69 26.26
CA ALA A 405 -14.41 5.88 26.39
C ALA A 405 -15.00 6.94 27.36
N CYS A 406 -16.32 7.15 27.35
CA CYS A 406 -17.01 8.03 28.30
C CYS A 406 -16.98 7.47 29.74
N LYS A 407 -17.12 6.14 29.89
CA LYS A 407 -16.93 5.49 31.19
C LYS A 407 -15.52 5.72 31.73
N LEU A 408 -14.50 5.51 30.91
CA LEU A 408 -13.10 5.65 31.28
C LEU A 408 -12.78 7.10 31.69
N LEU A 409 -13.26 8.09 30.93
CA LEU A 409 -13.12 9.51 31.25
C LEU A 409 -13.66 9.85 32.66
N PHE A 410 -14.81 9.33 33.05
CA PHE A 410 -15.34 9.57 34.41
C PHE A 410 -14.49 8.89 35.50
N GLN A 411 -13.84 7.76 35.21
CA GLN A 411 -12.92 7.11 36.15
C GLN A 411 -11.60 7.89 36.30
N GLU A 412 -11.11 8.48 35.21
CA GLU A 412 -9.93 9.38 35.21
C GLU A 412 -10.23 10.70 35.92
N MET A 413 -11.38 11.32 35.67
CA MET A 413 -11.86 12.51 36.38
C MET A 413 -12.02 12.23 37.89
N GLN A 414 -12.59 11.08 38.27
CA GLN A 414 -12.71 10.69 39.68
C GLN A 414 -11.35 10.50 40.35
N ALA A 415 -10.33 10.01 39.64
CA ALA A 415 -8.95 9.92 40.15
C ALA A 415 -8.29 11.30 40.35
N MET A 416 -8.75 12.33 39.62
CA MET A 416 -8.38 13.74 39.81
C MET A 416 -9.31 14.46 40.82
N ASN A 417 -10.03 13.73 41.68
CA ASN A 417 -11.02 14.22 42.65
C ASN A 417 -12.24 14.97 42.06
N VAL A 418 -12.45 14.93 40.74
CA VAL A 418 -13.62 15.54 40.08
C VAL A 418 -14.77 14.52 40.03
N THR A 419 -15.86 14.79 40.74
CA THR A 419 -16.99 13.84 40.85
C THR A 419 -18.07 14.04 39.79
N CYS A 420 -17.94 13.34 38.67
CA CYS A 420 -18.97 13.27 37.63
C CYS A 420 -20.20 12.49 38.12
N LYS A 421 -21.31 13.18 38.40
CA LYS A 421 -22.60 12.56 38.76
C LYS A 421 -23.56 12.59 37.58
N LEU A 422 -24.17 11.44 37.27
CA LEU A 422 -25.23 11.31 36.28
C LEU A 422 -26.61 11.49 36.90
N SER A 423 -27.39 12.45 36.41
CA SER A 423 -28.85 12.46 36.58
C SER A 423 -29.48 11.49 35.56
N LEU A 424 -30.48 10.72 36.01
CA LEU A 424 -31.20 9.77 35.15
C LEU A 424 -32.66 10.19 35.07
N ALA A 425 -33.13 10.45 33.85
CA ALA A 425 -34.53 10.67 33.51
C ALA A 425 -35.12 9.44 32.81
N GLU A 426 -36.43 9.30 32.88
CA GLU A 426 -37.18 8.38 32.02
C GLU A 426 -37.32 8.99 30.61
N ARG A 427 -37.59 8.15 29.60
CA ARG A 427 -37.39 8.46 28.17
C ARG A 427 -38.68 8.80 27.44
#